data_AF-A0A947GEJ3-F1
#
_entry.id   AF-A0A947GEJ3-F1
#
_cell.length_a   1.000
_cell.length_b   1.000
_cell.length_c   1.000
_cell.angle_alpha   90.00
_cell.angle_beta   90.00
_cell.angle_gamma   90.00
#
_symmetry.space_group_name_H-M   'P 1'
#
loop_
_entity.id
_entity.type
_entity.pdbx_description
1 polymer ?
#
loop_
_entity_poly.entity_id
_entity_poly.type
_entity_poly.pdbx_seq_one_letter_code
_entity_poly.pdbx_strand_id
1 'polypeptide(L)'
;MQFRVLAIAAVLGCSGTSSRPAAIPPVKSTITAAPQLRAAPPAGLPFATLDAERRRFRSEGQLEGLAAEPAIGAAGPLISEDPGGRPAMSTSKFVDLIKKPHPKPTGKRFHVEERLLRREPSVSLGNGRVVTVLFETIRPIPGASLYLGTVPPGPGLGLARYRKQATEAVSSKDGKKHSISYKLGKLLKAKYAHDDLRLRGRGVLAMRLEVLDREEGSTRLFDLQTQLRCQPSPCTPESELVQLPSFSIAPVIDLPTPSSAVVSFDTDVATSARVLVVDAGGAMRRVDSEVSGTHHEIEVGELEPDRAYRYYVIIGDRRAEIASSRGAVVRTAPGGDRPVSFVVMSDSRSGHGVGEQRFAGTNMEVLRALFDRIDDEPTDFAIFAGDQIDGFQTSMPSFDYELRQWRRTVQPWAASLPIYEGMGNHEQVIEAHQPGWALPLRAERRAEESFAEHFVNPRNGPKPRRPDAPTFMENTYSFDYGTVHVASITSNYWFRSHDALKDHPAGDRGHREGWVPTEVLDWLDRDLADARKRGQRHLFVFTHEPAFPNGGHAKDGMYWHGKEPHVLAMRDR
;
A
#
# COMPACT_ATOMS: atom_id res chain seq x y z
N MET A 1 2.65 -5.29 35.05
CA MET A 1 3.75 -5.14 34.07
C MET A 1 3.65 -3.74 33.47
N GLN A 2 4.73 -2.95 33.45
CA GLN A 2 4.71 -1.59 32.90
C GLN A 2 4.63 -1.66 31.37
N PHE A 3 3.52 -1.19 30.79
CA PHE A 3 3.44 -0.95 29.35
C PHE A 3 4.46 0.14 28.98
N ARG A 4 5.23 -0.09 27.91
CA ARG A 4 6.10 0.93 27.32
C ARG A 4 5.47 1.39 26.03
N VAL A 5 4.93 2.60 26.06
CA VAL A 5 4.51 3.33 24.87
C VAL A 5 5.68 4.20 24.45
N LEU A 6 6.36 3.86 23.35
CA LEU A 6 7.27 4.78 22.69
C LEU A 6 6.41 5.62 21.71
N ALA A 7 5.86 6.72 22.19
CA ALA A 7 5.16 7.67 21.33
C ALA A 7 6.19 8.51 20.57
N ILE A 8 6.35 8.26 19.27
CA ILE A 8 7.08 9.17 18.37
C ILE A 8 6.03 10.11 17.79
N ALA A 9 5.85 11.28 18.41
CA ALA A 9 5.00 12.33 17.87
C ALA A 9 5.77 13.11 16.79
N ALA A 10 5.41 12.92 15.52
CA ALA A 10 5.74 13.88 14.48
C ALA A 10 4.79 15.07 14.61
N VAL A 11 5.26 16.18 15.19
CA VAL A 11 4.48 17.42 15.28
C VAL A 11 4.49 18.09 13.90
N LEU A 12 3.48 17.82 13.08
CA LEU A 12 3.14 18.66 11.94
C LEU A 12 2.36 19.87 12.47
N GLY A 13 2.99 21.04 12.45
CA GLY A 13 2.46 22.26 13.05
C GLY A 13 1.24 22.81 12.30
N CYS A 14 0.06 22.70 12.91
CA CYS A 14 -1.03 23.62 12.63
C CYS A 14 -0.79 24.93 13.38
N SER A 15 -0.68 26.03 12.64
CA SER A 15 -0.51 27.39 13.19
C SER A 15 -1.76 27.83 13.96
N GLY A 16 -1.57 28.26 15.21
CA GLY A 16 -2.55 29.11 15.91
C GLY A 16 -2.75 28.80 17.39
N THR A 17 -1.77 29.16 18.22
CA THR A 17 -1.88 29.83 19.55
C THR A 17 -0.60 29.60 20.34
N SER A 18 0.01 30.69 20.80
CA SER A 18 1.26 30.68 21.56
C SER A 18 0.99 30.26 23.01
N SER A 19 1.13 28.97 23.31
CA SER A 19 1.52 28.55 24.65
C SER A 19 2.57 27.45 24.50
N ARG A 20 3.76 27.69 25.05
CA ARG A 20 4.82 26.66 25.11
C ARG A 20 4.28 25.54 26.01
N PRO A 21 4.17 24.28 25.54
CA PRO A 21 3.88 23.19 26.44
C PRO A 21 5.05 23.00 27.40
N ALA A 22 4.74 22.75 28.67
CA ALA A 22 5.73 22.43 29.68
C ALA A 22 6.57 21.22 29.23
N ALA A 23 7.89 21.28 29.42
CA ALA A 23 8.79 20.19 29.10
C ALA A 23 8.35 18.93 29.84
N ILE A 24 7.93 17.91 29.09
CA ILE A 24 7.67 16.58 29.64
C ILE A 24 9.03 16.03 30.10
N PRO A 25 9.22 15.67 31.38
CA PRO A 25 10.48 15.11 31.84
C PRO A 25 10.76 13.81 31.07
N PRO A 26 12.01 13.55 30.66
CA PRO A 26 12.35 12.33 29.95
C PRO A 26 11.98 11.13 30.81
N VAL A 27 11.05 10.30 30.32
CA VAL A 27 10.76 9.01 30.92
C VAL A 27 12.03 8.17 30.75
N LYS A 28 12.76 7.94 31.85
CA LYS A 28 13.90 7.01 31.86
C LYS A 28 13.36 5.60 31.57
N SER A 29 13.42 5.20 30.31
CA SER A 29 13.19 3.83 29.86
C SER A 29 14.28 2.92 30.45
N THR A 30 13.96 2.21 31.53
CA THR A 30 14.83 1.19 32.12
C THR A 30 14.71 -0.12 31.34
N ILE A 31 15.17 -0.17 30.10
CA ILE A 31 15.21 -1.44 29.32
C ILE A 31 16.18 -2.42 30.00
N THR A 32 15.63 -3.31 30.83
CA THR A 32 16.36 -4.40 31.50
C THR A 32 15.99 -5.79 30.98
N ALA A 33 15.11 -5.89 29.97
CA ALA A 33 15.01 -7.14 29.20
C ALA A 33 16.12 -7.09 28.15
N ALA A 34 17.15 -7.92 28.32
CA ALA A 34 18.09 -8.18 27.23
C ALA A 34 17.25 -8.62 26.01
N PRO A 35 17.40 -7.97 24.84
CA PRO A 35 16.69 -8.41 23.66
C PRO A 35 17.06 -9.89 23.45
N GLN A 36 16.06 -10.77 23.47
CA GLN A 36 16.28 -12.13 22.98
C GLN A 36 16.74 -11.97 21.54
N LEU A 37 18.02 -12.26 21.29
CA LEU A 37 18.59 -12.17 19.96
C LEU A 37 17.77 -13.06 19.04
N ARG A 38 17.04 -12.44 18.12
CA ARG A 38 16.30 -13.14 17.08
C ARG A 38 17.30 -13.99 16.29
N ALA A 39 16.99 -15.27 16.10
CA ALA A 39 17.79 -16.12 15.25
C ALA A 39 17.94 -15.46 13.87
N ALA A 40 19.18 -15.44 13.36
CA ALA A 40 19.46 -14.86 12.06
C ALA A 40 18.59 -15.53 10.98
N PRO A 41 18.07 -14.76 10.01
CA PRO A 41 17.28 -15.34 8.94
C PRO A 41 18.14 -16.30 8.09
N PRO A 42 17.52 -17.29 7.43
CA PRO A 42 18.25 -18.17 6.51
C PRO A 42 19.04 -17.39 5.46
N ALA A 43 20.20 -17.95 5.08
CA ALA A 43 21.03 -17.40 4.01
C ALA A 43 20.26 -17.32 2.69
N GLY A 44 20.67 -16.39 1.82
CA GLY A 44 20.13 -16.31 0.46
C GLY A 44 20.43 -17.56 -0.36
N LEU A 45 19.51 -17.95 -1.24
CA LEU A 45 19.80 -18.94 -2.27
C LEU A 45 20.93 -18.45 -3.18
N PRO A 46 21.90 -19.32 -3.53
CA PRO A 46 22.84 -19.01 -4.60
C PRO A 46 22.11 -18.69 -5.91
N PHE A 47 22.62 -17.75 -6.70
CA PHE A 47 22.01 -17.38 -7.97
C PHE A 47 21.86 -18.56 -8.93
N ALA A 48 22.83 -19.48 -8.95
CA ALA A 48 22.76 -20.69 -9.77
C ALA A 48 21.56 -21.58 -9.42
N THR A 49 21.22 -21.69 -8.13
CA THR A 49 20.02 -22.42 -7.67
C THR A 49 18.76 -21.73 -8.15
N LEU A 50 18.66 -20.41 -8.00
CA LEU A 50 17.50 -19.64 -8.48
C LEU A 50 17.35 -19.72 -10.00
N ASP A 51 18.46 -19.72 -10.76
CA ASP A 51 18.44 -19.92 -12.20
C ASP A 51 17.98 -21.32 -12.61
N ALA A 52 18.34 -22.36 -11.85
CA ALA A 52 17.84 -23.71 -12.06
C ALA A 52 16.32 -23.78 -11.83
N GLU A 53 15.81 -23.12 -10.79
CA GLU A 53 14.38 -23.06 -10.51
C GLU A 53 13.60 -22.31 -11.59
N ARG A 54 14.14 -21.21 -12.14
CA ARG A 54 13.50 -20.52 -13.28
C ARG A 54 13.43 -21.41 -14.53
N ARG A 55 14.49 -22.18 -14.83
CA ARG A 55 14.49 -23.13 -15.96
C ARG A 55 13.46 -24.24 -15.73
N ARG A 56 13.40 -24.76 -14.51
CA ARG A 56 12.43 -25.79 -14.10
C ARG A 56 10.99 -25.29 -14.27
N PHE A 57 10.68 -24.13 -13.70
CA PHE A 57 9.37 -23.48 -13.80
C PHE A 57 8.94 -23.27 -15.27
N ARG A 58 9.87 -22.81 -16.13
CA ARG A 58 9.61 -22.69 -17.58
C ARG A 58 9.29 -24.03 -18.24
N SER A 59 10.00 -25.11 -17.87
CA SER A 59 9.83 -26.43 -18.51
C SER A 59 8.58 -27.19 -18.08
N GLU A 60 7.95 -26.80 -16.96
CA GLU A 60 6.79 -27.48 -16.38
C GLU A 60 5.46 -27.10 -17.06
N GLY A 61 5.47 -26.32 -18.14
CA GLY A 61 4.30 -26.05 -18.99
C GLY A 61 3.23 -25.15 -18.37
N GLN A 62 3.49 -24.56 -17.20
CA GLN A 62 2.52 -23.74 -16.44
C GLN A 62 2.13 -22.42 -17.11
N LEU A 63 2.68 -22.09 -18.29
CA LEU A 63 2.54 -20.78 -18.93
C LEU A 63 1.60 -20.78 -20.13
N GLU A 64 1.12 -21.96 -20.52
CA GLU A 64 0.18 -22.11 -21.63
C GLU A 64 -1.22 -21.61 -21.21
N GLY A 65 -1.91 -20.92 -22.12
CA GLY A 65 -3.28 -20.44 -21.87
C GLY A 65 -3.40 -19.14 -21.06
N LEU A 66 -2.28 -18.54 -20.63
CA LEU A 66 -2.27 -17.23 -19.98
C LEU A 66 -2.85 -16.13 -20.88
N ALA A 67 -3.65 -15.24 -20.28
CA ALA A 67 -4.29 -14.14 -20.98
C ALA A 67 -3.27 -13.24 -21.70
N ALA A 68 -3.66 -12.74 -22.87
CA ALA A 68 -2.77 -11.93 -23.70
C ALA A 68 -2.55 -10.51 -23.18
N GLU A 69 -3.50 -10.02 -22.38
CA GLU A 69 -3.60 -8.65 -21.91
C GLU A 69 -3.53 -8.54 -20.37
N PRO A 70 -3.03 -7.42 -19.84
CA PRO A 70 -2.40 -6.34 -20.59
C PRO A 70 -1.07 -6.79 -21.21
N ALA A 71 -0.74 -6.28 -22.40
CA ALA A 71 0.57 -6.49 -23.00
C ALA A 71 1.64 -5.67 -22.25
N ILE A 72 2.89 -6.18 -22.19
CA ILE A 72 4.01 -5.40 -21.66
C ILE A 72 4.14 -4.06 -22.41
N GLY A 73 4.21 -2.97 -21.66
CA GLY A 73 4.32 -1.61 -22.19
C GLY A 73 3.00 -1.00 -22.68
N ALA A 74 1.88 -1.73 -22.57
CA ALA A 74 0.55 -1.17 -22.78
C ALA A 74 0.29 0.02 -21.84
N ALA A 75 -0.66 0.88 -22.22
CA ALA A 75 -1.03 2.02 -21.39
C ALA A 75 -1.45 1.54 -19.99
N GLY A 76 -0.92 2.17 -18.96
CA GLY A 76 -1.23 1.81 -17.58
C GLY A 76 -2.72 1.98 -17.26
N PRO A 77 -3.14 1.47 -16.08
CA PRO A 77 -4.49 1.67 -15.57
C PRO A 77 -4.89 3.14 -15.61
N LEU A 78 -6.19 3.38 -15.82
CA LEU A 78 -6.74 4.71 -15.70
C LEU A 78 -6.54 5.20 -14.26
N ILE A 79 -6.19 6.47 -14.12
CA ILE A 79 -6.11 7.15 -12.82
C ILE A 79 -7.25 8.16 -12.75
N SER A 80 -7.29 9.05 -13.74
CA SER A 80 -8.25 10.15 -13.77
C SER A 80 -9.11 10.07 -15.02
N GLU A 81 -10.42 10.19 -14.84
CA GLU A 81 -11.39 10.34 -15.91
C GLU A 81 -11.45 11.80 -16.36
N ASP A 82 -11.71 12.03 -17.66
CA ASP A 82 -11.97 13.38 -18.15
C ASP A 82 -13.26 13.90 -17.46
N PRO A 83 -13.20 14.98 -16.66
CA PRO A 83 -14.35 15.43 -15.87
C PRO A 83 -15.48 16.00 -16.74
N GLY A 84 -15.36 16.00 -18.08
CA GLY A 84 -16.45 16.40 -18.97
C GLY A 84 -16.89 17.86 -18.74
N GLY A 85 -15.93 18.73 -18.41
CA GLY A 85 -16.17 20.15 -18.12
C GLY A 85 -16.75 20.44 -16.73
N ARG A 86 -16.85 19.46 -15.82
CA ARG A 86 -17.20 19.72 -14.43
C ARG A 86 -16.04 20.41 -13.69
N PRO A 87 -16.32 21.32 -12.73
CA PRO A 87 -15.28 21.97 -11.96
C PRO A 87 -14.54 20.95 -11.08
N ALA A 88 -13.21 21.04 -11.06
CA ALA A 88 -12.35 20.26 -10.17
C ALA A 88 -12.06 21.05 -8.89
N MET A 89 -11.97 20.35 -7.77
CA MET A 89 -11.59 20.87 -6.47
C MET A 89 -10.49 20.00 -5.88
N SER A 90 -9.56 20.61 -5.16
CA SER A 90 -8.56 19.88 -4.39
C SER A 90 -9.21 19.21 -3.17
N THR A 91 -8.70 18.06 -2.73
CA THR A 91 -9.17 17.34 -1.55
C THR A 91 -9.14 18.22 -0.31
N SER A 92 -8.08 19.00 -0.10
CA SER A 92 -8.01 19.94 1.04
C SER A 92 -9.13 20.98 1.01
N LYS A 93 -9.39 21.61 -0.14
CA LYS A 93 -10.50 22.58 -0.29
C LYS A 93 -11.86 21.91 -0.08
N PHE A 94 -11.99 20.66 -0.51
CA PHE A 94 -13.20 19.88 -0.31
C PHE A 94 -13.44 19.56 1.17
N VAL A 95 -12.42 19.10 1.89
CA VAL A 95 -12.50 18.82 3.33
C VAL A 95 -12.91 20.06 4.12
N ASP A 96 -12.36 21.23 3.79
CA ASP A 96 -12.78 22.50 4.41
C ASP A 96 -14.25 22.85 4.12
N LEU A 97 -14.76 22.43 2.97
CA LEU A 97 -16.12 22.68 2.55
C LEU A 97 -17.12 21.81 3.30
N ILE A 98 -16.83 20.51 3.47
CA ILE A 98 -17.73 19.57 4.16
C ILE A 98 -17.78 19.76 5.67
N LYS A 99 -16.85 20.53 6.24
CA LYS A 99 -16.82 20.88 7.68
C LYS A 99 -17.72 22.08 8.03
N LYS A 100 -18.39 22.70 7.06
CA LYS A 100 -19.25 23.88 7.29
C LYS A 100 -20.64 23.46 7.78
N PRO A 101 -21.18 24.03 8.87
CA PRO A 101 -22.32 23.44 9.59
C PRO A 101 -23.66 23.42 8.84
N HIS A 102 -23.85 24.23 7.79
CA HIS A 102 -25.16 24.36 7.10
C HIS A 102 -25.01 24.65 5.59
N PRO A 103 -24.63 23.66 4.77
CA PRO A 103 -24.70 23.80 3.32
C PRO A 103 -26.15 23.96 2.86
N LYS A 104 -26.43 24.92 1.96
CA LYS A 104 -27.75 25.01 1.32
C LYS A 104 -28.00 23.73 0.50
N PRO A 105 -29.22 23.15 0.48
CA PRO A 105 -29.52 21.87 -0.18
C PRO A 105 -29.62 21.96 -1.72
N THR A 106 -28.76 22.74 -2.36
CA THR A 106 -28.80 22.97 -3.81
C THR A 106 -27.38 22.99 -4.37
N GLY A 107 -27.05 22.05 -5.25
CA GLY A 107 -25.83 22.18 -6.02
C GLY A 107 -25.53 21.05 -7.00
N LYS A 108 -24.77 21.44 -8.02
CA LYS A 108 -24.28 20.55 -9.06
C LYS A 108 -23.21 19.62 -8.48
N ARG A 109 -23.08 18.43 -9.05
CA ARG A 109 -21.95 17.53 -8.79
C ARG A 109 -20.65 18.18 -9.28
N PHE A 110 -19.56 17.94 -8.55
CA PHE A 110 -18.22 18.34 -8.95
C PHE A 110 -17.23 17.20 -8.71
N HIS A 111 -16.00 17.33 -9.21
CA HIS A 111 -14.96 16.34 -8.99
C HIS A 111 -13.97 16.81 -7.94
N VAL A 112 -13.60 15.89 -7.07
CA VAL A 112 -12.36 15.99 -6.28
C VAL A 112 -11.30 15.31 -7.13
N GLU A 113 -10.33 16.09 -7.61
CA GLU A 113 -9.28 15.63 -8.52
C GLU A 113 -8.01 16.46 -8.31
N GLU A 114 -6.98 15.84 -7.78
CA GLU A 114 -5.65 16.45 -7.60
C GLU A 114 -4.58 15.80 -8.49
N ARG A 115 -4.93 14.77 -9.26
CA ARG A 115 -3.98 13.99 -10.05
C ARG A 115 -3.52 14.80 -11.25
N LEU A 116 -2.27 14.57 -11.61
CA LEU A 116 -1.69 15.11 -12.83
C LEU A 116 -1.80 14.11 -13.98
N LEU A 117 -1.63 12.83 -13.68
CA LEU A 117 -1.66 11.76 -14.66
C LEU A 117 -3.09 11.33 -14.96
N ARG A 118 -3.36 11.12 -16.24
CA ARG A 118 -4.58 10.45 -16.69
C ARG A 118 -4.50 8.95 -16.50
N ARG A 119 -3.32 8.36 -16.73
CA ARG A 119 -3.02 6.93 -16.64
C ARG A 119 -1.67 6.73 -16.00
N GLU A 120 -1.45 5.55 -15.41
CA GLU A 120 -0.11 5.21 -14.97
C GLU A 120 0.89 5.19 -16.12
N PRO A 121 2.13 5.66 -15.89
CA PRO A 121 3.16 5.60 -16.90
C PRO A 121 3.47 4.15 -17.26
N SER A 122 3.62 3.87 -18.55
CA SER A 122 4.05 2.57 -19.04
C SER A 122 5.52 2.58 -19.43
N VAL A 123 6.18 1.43 -19.30
CA VAL A 123 7.58 1.24 -19.65
C VAL A 123 7.69 0.15 -20.69
N SER A 124 8.40 0.45 -21.77
CA SER A 124 8.80 -0.54 -22.78
C SER A 124 10.31 -0.54 -23.00
N LEU A 125 10.85 -1.72 -23.27
CA LEU A 125 12.23 -1.91 -23.70
C LEU A 125 12.24 -2.27 -25.17
N GLY A 126 12.71 -1.34 -25.99
CA GLY A 126 12.80 -1.49 -27.43
C GLY A 126 14.17 -1.93 -27.93
N ASN A 127 14.23 -2.13 -29.24
CA ASN A 127 15.45 -2.43 -29.98
C ASN A 127 16.57 -1.42 -29.69
N GLY A 128 17.82 -1.86 -29.76
CA GLY A 128 18.97 -0.99 -29.55
C GLY A 128 19.19 -0.55 -28.10
N ARG A 129 18.57 -1.27 -27.14
CA ARG A 129 18.69 -1.03 -25.68
C ARG A 129 18.12 0.32 -25.25
N VAL A 130 16.99 0.68 -25.84
CA VAL A 130 16.28 1.92 -25.52
C VAL A 130 15.12 1.58 -24.61
N VAL A 131 15.13 2.15 -23.40
CA VAL A 131 13.93 2.16 -22.55
C VAL A 131 13.11 3.39 -22.89
N THR A 132 11.81 3.22 -23.02
CA THR A 132 10.84 4.29 -23.29
C THR A 132 9.80 4.30 -22.19
N VAL A 133 9.58 5.48 -21.61
CA VAL A 133 8.49 5.73 -20.66
C VAL A 133 7.43 6.58 -21.37
N LEU A 134 6.21 6.08 -21.42
CA LEU A 134 5.05 6.77 -21.98
C LEU A 134 4.11 7.18 -20.85
N PHE A 135 3.60 8.41 -20.88
CA PHE A 135 2.60 8.85 -19.92
C PHE A 135 1.70 9.93 -20.49
N GLU A 136 0.53 10.10 -19.89
CA GLU A 136 -0.47 11.09 -20.27
C GLU A 136 -0.89 11.90 -19.05
N THR A 137 -0.99 13.21 -19.21
CA THR A 137 -1.47 14.13 -18.17
C THR A 137 -2.86 14.67 -18.52
N ILE A 138 -3.64 15.01 -17.48
CA ILE A 138 -4.96 15.62 -17.69
C ILE A 138 -4.88 17.08 -18.12
N ARG A 139 -3.76 17.74 -17.80
CA ARG A 139 -3.46 19.14 -18.12
C ARG A 139 -2.07 19.29 -18.77
N PRO A 140 -1.84 20.29 -19.64
CA PRO A 140 -0.56 20.44 -20.32
C PRO A 140 0.60 20.71 -19.37
N ILE A 141 1.77 20.13 -19.63
CA ILE A 141 3.00 20.36 -18.86
C ILE A 141 4.19 20.75 -19.77
N PRO A 142 5.20 21.46 -19.24
CA PRO A 142 6.36 21.90 -20.02
C PRO A 142 7.39 20.79 -20.34
N GLY A 143 7.13 19.55 -19.95
CA GLY A 143 8.03 18.40 -20.09
C GLY A 143 8.34 17.74 -18.74
N ALA A 144 9.10 16.65 -18.78
CA ALA A 144 9.46 15.88 -17.60
C ALA A 144 10.92 15.39 -17.62
N SER A 145 11.42 15.03 -16.43
CA SER A 145 12.71 14.39 -16.24
C SER A 145 12.53 12.93 -15.85
N LEU A 146 13.38 12.05 -16.39
CA LEU A 146 13.43 10.64 -16.04
C LEU A 146 14.80 10.32 -15.43
N TYR A 147 14.82 9.88 -14.18
CA TYR A 147 16.02 9.34 -13.54
C TYR A 147 16.02 7.83 -13.66
N LEU A 148 17.15 7.23 -14.05
CA LEU A 148 17.29 5.80 -14.27
C LEU A 148 18.41 5.23 -13.40
N GLY A 149 18.16 4.06 -12.85
CA GLY A 149 19.06 3.36 -11.95
C GLY A 149 18.82 1.86 -11.95
N THR A 150 19.58 1.15 -11.14
CA THR A 150 19.34 -0.27 -10.86
C THR A 150 19.03 -0.47 -9.39
N VAL A 151 18.42 -1.61 -9.11
CA VAL A 151 18.08 -2.05 -7.76
C VAL A 151 19.11 -3.11 -7.35
N PRO A 152 19.95 -2.87 -6.31
CA PRO A 152 21.01 -3.81 -5.90
C PRO A 152 20.44 -5.22 -5.62
N PRO A 153 21.12 -6.34 -5.86
CA PRO A 153 20.61 -7.65 -5.49
C PRO A 153 20.71 -7.88 -3.99
N GLY A 154 20.05 -8.94 -3.51
CA GLY A 154 20.26 -9.49 -2.18
C GLY A 154 19.27 -9.00 -1.12
N PRO A 155 19.45 -9.45 0.14
CA PRO A 155 18.58 -9.09 1.25
C PRO A 155 18.77 -7.61 1.62
N GLY A 156 17.67 -6.89 1.82
CA GLY A 156 17.63 -5.48 2.19
C GLY A 156 16.51 -4.74 1.47
N LEU A 157 16.19 -3.52 1.91
CA LEU A 157 15.07 -2.69 1.44
C LEU A 157 15.05 -2.48 -0.08
N GLY A 158 16.20 -2.61 -0.72
CA GLY A 158 16.25 -2.66 -2.16
C GLY A 158 15.92 -1.37 -2.86
N LEU A 159 16.30 -0.27 -2.23
CA LEU A 159 16.12 1.07 -2.76
C LEU A 159 16.91 1.27 -4.06
N ALA A 160 16.26 1.92 -5.02
CA ALA A 160 16.85 2.22 -6.32
C ALA A 160 18.09 3.11 -6.19
N ARG A 161 19.09 2.87 -7.04
CA ARG A 161 20.28 3.71 -7.16
C ARG A 161 20.27 4.42 -8.51
N TYR A 162 19.65 5.60 -8.56
CA TYR A 162 19.62 6.44 -9.76
C TYR A 162 21.03 6.95 -10.12
N ARG A 163 21.37 6.89 -11.41
CA ARG A 163 22.72 7.18 -11.95
C ARG A 163 22.71 7.92 -13.28
N LYS A 164 21.59 7.89 -13.99
CA LYS A 164 21.39 8.51 -15.29
C LYS A 164 20.12 9.33 -15.29
N GLN A 165 20.07 10.29 -16.19
CA GLN A 165 18.92 11.13 -16.40
C GLN A 165 18.67 11.28 -17.89
N ALA A 166 17.41 11.39 -18.25
CA ALA A 166 16.93 11.85 -19.54
C ALA A 166 15.89 12.95 -19.30
N THR A 167 15.73 13.85 -20.27
CA THR A 167 14.71 14.88 -20.24
C THR A 167 13.91 14.80 -21.51
N GLU A 168 12.61 15.08 -21.42
CA GLU A 168 11.76 15.23 -22.59
C GLU A 168 12.04 16.57 -23.29
N ALA A 169 12.05 16.56 -24.63
CA ALA A 169 11.72 17.75 -25.40
C ALA A 169 10.24 17.62 -25.79
N VAL A 170 9.35 18.43 -25.19
CA VAL A 170 7.88 18.32 -25.34
C VAL A 170 7.50 18.14 -26.80
N SER A 171 6.88 17.01 -27.15
CA SER A 171 6.63 16.66 -28.55
C SER A 171 5.15 16.72 -28.96
N SER A 172 4.20 16.74 -28.03
CA SER A 172 2.77 16.76 -28.39
C SER A 172 2.23 18.18 -28.55
N LYS A 173 1.36 18.38 -29.57
CA LYS A 173 0.73 19.68 -29.85
C LYS A 173 -0.16 20.19 -28.70
N ASP A 174 -0.72 19.28 -27.91
CA ASP A 174 -1.58 19.57 -26.76
C ASP A 174 -0.83 19.66 -25.42
N GLY A 175 0.45 19.28 -25.39
CA GLY A 175 1.27 19.22 -24.19
C GLY A 175 0.82 18.19 -23.13
N LYS A 176 -0.03 17.21 -23.50
CA LYS A 176 -0.60 16.20 -22.56
C LYS A 176 -0.07 14.78 -22.75
N LYS A 177 0.59 14.49 -23.87
CA LYS A 177 1.12 13.16 -24.19
C LYS A 177 2.62 13.21 -24.24
N HIS A 178 3.25 12.33 -23.48
CA HIS A 178 4.67 12.43 -23.19
C HIS A 178 5.41 11.14 -23.47
N SER A 179 6.66 11.28 -23.91
CA SER A 179 7.56 10.16 -24.17
C SER A 179 8.99 10.51 -23.83
N ILE A 180 9.62 9.74 -22.94
CA ILE A 180 11.04 9.89 -22.61
C ILE A 180 11.75 8.60 -22.94
N SER A 181 12.80 8.68 -23.75
CA SER A 181 13.62 7.54 -24.15
C SER A 181 15.06 7.67 -23.66
N TYR A 182 15.66 6.57 -23.24
CA TYR A 182 17.05 6.52 -22.82
C TYR A 182 17.78 5.27 -23.32
N LYS A 183 18.99 5.45 -23.88
CA LYS A 183 19.85 4.34 -24.32
C LYS A 183 20.66 3.77 -23.14
N LEU A 184 20.33 2.56 -22.72
CA LEU A 184 20.86 1.91 -21.51
C LEU A 184 22.36 1.56 -21.57
N GLY A 185 23.02 1.65 -22.74
CA GLY A 185 24.43 1.28 -22.89
C GLY A 185 25.39 1.97 -21.90
N LYS A 186 25.10 3.21 -21.48
CA LYS A 186 25.88 3.89 -20.44
C LYS A 186 25.60 3.36 -19.03
N LEU A 187 24.37 2.94 -18.73
CA LEU A 187 23.98 2.38 -17.44
C LEU A 187 24.58 0.98 -17.22
N LEU A 188 24.78 0.22 -18.30
CA LEU A 188 25.36 -1.13 -18.27
C LEU A 188 26.90 -1.18 -18.14
N LYS A 189 27.58 -0.02 -18.05
CA LYS A 189 29.04 0.00 -17.82
C LYS A 189 29.35 -0.47 -16.40
N ALA A 190 30.49 -1.17 -16.21
CA ALA A 190 30.87 -1.79 -14.93
C ALA A 190 30.79 -0.84 -13.73
N LYS A 191 31.23 0.41 -13.89
CA LYS A 191 31.18 1.43 -12.81
C LYS A 191 29.78 1.89 -12.40
N TYR A 192 28.73 1.49 -13.12
CA TYR A 192 27.34 1.88 -12.85
C TYR A 192 26.42 0.68 -12.59
N ALA A 193 26.82 -0.54 -12.96
CA ALA A 193 26.08 -1.78 -12.73
C ALA A 193 26.36 -2.32 -11.32
N HIS A 194 25.87 -1.62 -10.30
CA HIS A 194 26.05 -1.99 -8.88
C HIS A 194 25.28 -3.24 -8.45
N ASP A 195 24.42 -3.75 -9.32
CA ASP A 195 23.52 -4.84 -9.03
C ASP A 195 23.95 -6.17 -9.65
N ASP A 196 25.22 -6.27 -10.08
CA ASP A 196 25.70 -7.37 -10.90
C ASP A 196 24.84 -7.63 -12.14
N LEU A 197 23.99 -6.69 -12.58
CA LEU A 197 23.12 -6.85 -13.76
C LEU A 197 23.94 -7.31 -14.95
N ARG A 198 25.12 -6.71 -15.12
CA ARG A 198 26.05 -7.07 -16.17
C ARG A 198 26.56 -8.49 -16.02
N LEU A 199 26.96 -8.91 -14.82
CA LEU A 199 27.55 -10.22 -14.55
C LEU A 199 26.50 -11.35 -14.54
N ARG A 200 25.32 -11.09 -13.98
CA ARG A 200 24.20 -12.02 -13.90
C ARG A 200 23.40 -12.10 -15.19
N GLY A 201 23.55 -11.09 -16.06
CA GLY A 201 22.75 -10.96 -17.27
C GLY A 201 21.27 -10.68 -16.99
N ARG A 202 20.89 -10.22 -15.79
CA ARG A 202 19.50 -9.93 -15.41
C ARG A 202 19.40 -9.04 -14.18
N GLY A 203 18.30 -8.28 -14.06
CA GLY A 203 18.09 -7.37 -12.94
C GLY A 203 16.83 -6.53 -13.09
N VAL A 204 16.72 -5.50 -12.25
CA VAL A 204 15.58 -4.57 -12.23
C VAL A 204 16.07 -3.19 -12.60
N LEU A 205 15.48 -2.63 -13.65
CA LEU A 205 15.65 -1.23 -14.02
C LEU A 205 14.64 -0.41 -13.21
N ALA A 206 15.12 0.47 -12.35
CA ALA A 206 14.30 1.41 -11.61
C ALA A 206 14.35 2.78 -12.27
N MET A 207 13.20 3.44 -12.31
CA MET A 207 12.99 4.74 -12.92
C MET A 207 12.21 5.64 -11.97
N ARG A 208 12.52 6.92 -11.98
CA ARG A 208 11.72 7.96 -11.32
C ARG A 208 11.40 9.04 -12.33
N LEU A 209 10.11 9.22 -12.60
CA LEU A 209 9.59 10.30 -13.41
C LEU A 209 9.33 11.51 -12.51
N GLU A 210 9.89 12.65 -12.88
CA GLU A 210 9.72 13.93 -12.19
C GLU A 210 9.03 14.91 -13.13
N VAL A 211 7.90 15.45 -12.69
CA VAL A 211 7.05 16.32 -13.50
C VAL A 211 6.73 17.60 -12.73
N LEU A 212 6.95 18.77 -13.35
CA LEU A 212 6.52 20.04 -12.79
C LEU A 212 5.05 20.31 -13.10
N ASP A 213 4.24 20.32 -12.07
CA ASP A 213 2.82 20.69 -12.10
C ASP A 213 2.67 22.19 -11.85
N ARG A 214 2.63 22.98 -12.93
CA ARG A 214 2.62 24.46 -12.84
C ARG A 214 1.36 25.02 -12.17
N GLU A 215 0.23 24.35 -12.33
CA GLU A 215 -1.04 24.80 -11.75
C GLU A 215 -1.01 24.71 -10.22
N GLU A 216 -0.39 23.65 -9.70
CA GLU A 216 -0.22 23.41 -8.27
C GLU A 216 1.10 23.98 -7.72
N GLY A 217 1.97 24.52 -8.58
CA GLY A 217 3.29 25.02 -8.21
C GLY A 217 4.18 23.96 -7.55
N SER A 218 4.06 22.69 -7.94
CA SER A 218 4.66 21.56 -7.23
C SER A 218 5.30 20.54 -8.18
N THR A 219 6.33 19.84 -7.69
CA THR A 219 6.93 18.70 -8.39
C THR A 219 6.21 17.42 -8.01
N ARG A 220 5.77 16.65 -9.01
CA ARG A 220 5.17 15.33 -8.87
C ARG A 220 6.19 14.25 -9.20
N LEU A 221 6.26 13.21 -8.38
CA LEU A 221 7.14 12.06 -8.58
C LEU A 221 6.33 10.80 -8.84
N PHE A 222 6.84 9.95 -9.73
CA PHE A 222 6.27 8.64 -10.03
C PHE A 222 7.40 7.61 -10.12
N ASP A 223 7.35 6.58 -9.27
CA ASP A 223 8.34 5.51 -9.27
C ASP A 223 7.87 4.36 -10.16
N LEU A 224 8.77 3.89 -11.03
CA LEU A 224 8.50 2.86 -12.03
C LEU A 224 9.62 1.82 -11.97
N GLN A 225 9.29 0.57 -12.31
CA GLN A 225 10.28 -0.50 -12.42
C GLN A 225 9.95 -1.46 -13.54
N THR A 226 10.98 -2.05 -14.14
CA THR A 226 10.81 -3.19 -15.04
C THR A 226 11.95 -4.19 -14.90
N GLN A 227 11.61 -5.48 -14.99
CA GLN A 227 12.57 -6.57 -14.96
C GLN A 227 13.13 -6.82 -16.37
N LEU A 228 14.41 -7.14 -16.45
CA LEU A 228 15.05 -7.43 -17.73
C LEU A 228 16.13 -8.50 -17.63
N ARG A 229 16.44 -9.12 -18.76
CA ARG A 229 17.59 -10.01 -18.96
C ARG A 229 18.36 -9.68 -20.24
N CYS A 230 19.61 -10.10 -20.28
CA CYS A 230 20.50 -10.04 -21.44
C CYS A 230 20.47 -11.36 -22.21
N GLN A 231 20.54 -11.27 -23.54
CA GLN A 231 20.64 -12.42 -24.43
C GLN A 231 21.74 -12.19 -25.48
N PRO A 232 22.85 -12.94 -25.47
CA PRO A 232 23.24 -13.93 -24.44
C PRO A 232 23.55 -13.28 -23.08
N SER A 233 23.56 -14.11 -22.03
CA SER A 233 24.05 -13.77 -20.69
C SER A 233 25.52 -14.26 -20.55
N PRO A 234 26.43 -13.52 -19.86
CA PRO A 234 26.25 -12.23 -19.19
C PRO A 234 26.05 -11.06 -20.16
N CYS A 235 25.69 -9.88 -19.68
CA CYS A 235 25.50 -8.71 -20.55
C CYS A 235 26.83 -8.24 -21.15
N THR A 236 26.94 -8.31 -22.48
CA THR A 236 28.03 -7.70 -23.27
C THR A 236 27.53 -6.39 -23.91
N PRO A 237 28.33 -5.65 -24.71
CA PRO A 237 27.81 -4.58 -25.57
C PRO A 237 26.89 -5.06 -26.73
N GLU A 238 26.94 -6.35 -27.07
CA GLU A 238 26.20 -6.98 -28.17
C GLU A 238 24.91 -7.67 -27.72
N SER A 239 24.77 -8.05 -26.44
CA SER A 239 23.54 -8.66 -25.92
C SER A 239 22.26 -7.86 -26.27
N GLU A 240 21.20 -8.56 -26.66
CA GLU A 240 19.86 -8.00 -26.63
C GLU A 240 19.39 -7.84 -25.19
N LEU A 241 18.56 -6.83 -24.91
CA LEU A 241 17.87 -6.71 -23.63
C LEU A 241 16.41 -7.13 -23.82
N VAL A 242 16.00 -8.14 -23.07
CA VAL A 242 14.64 -8.69 -23.11
C VAL A 242 13.89 -8.23 -21.87
N GLN A 243 12.72 -7.61 -22.08
CA GLN A 243 11.83 -7.20 -20.99
C GLN A 243 11.05 -8.40 -20.46
N LEU A 244 11.14 -8.60 -19.15
CA LEU A 244 10.48 -9.68 -18.42
C LEU A 244 9.18 -9.18 -17.79
N PRO A 245 8.24 -10.08 -17.42
CA PRO A 245 7.15 -9.69 -16.53
C PRO A 245 7.71 -9.07 -15.25
N SER A 246 7.05 -8.01 -14.77
CA SER A 246 7.53 -7.17 -13.68
C SER A 246 6.52 -7.15 -12.54
N PHE A 247 7.01 -7.08 -11.31
CA PHE A 247 6.16 -6.85 -10.16
C PHE A 247 5.69 -5.38 -10.18
N SER A 248 4.38 -5.16 -10.30
CA SER A 248 3.77 -3.83 -10.20
C SER A 248 3.59 -3.44 -8.72
N ILE A 249 3.38 -4.44 -7.87
CA ILE A 249 3.60 -4.44 -6.42
C ILE A 249 4.52 -5.63 -6.08
N ALA A 250 5.63 -5.39 -5.41
CA ALA A 250 6.59 -6.43 -5.03
C ALA A 250 6.00 -7.42 -4.03
N PRO A 251 6.52 -8.67 -3.94
CA PRO A 251 6.07 -9.64 -2.94
C PRO A 251 6.16 -9.15 -1.51
N VAL A 252 5.02 -9.12 -0.83
CA VAL A 252 4.87 -8.82 0.59
C VAL A 252 4.45 -10.07 1.37
N ILE A 253 4.52 -10.00 2.71
CA ILE A 253 4.10 -11.08 3.60
C ILE A 253 2.89 -10.66 4.42
N ASP A 254 1.85 -11.48 4.36
CA ASP A 254 0.58 -11.24 5.01
C ASP A 254 0.19 -12.46 5.86
N LEU A 255 -0.67 -12.24 6.85
CA LEU A 255 -1.34 -13.29 7.63
C LEU A 255 -0.42 -14.40 8.18
N PRO A 256 0.76 -14.11 8.77
CA PRO A 256 1.56 -15.17 9.37
C PRO A 256 0.82 -15.78 10.57
N THR A 257 0.67 -17.09 10.52
CA THR A 257 0.17 -17.94 11.61
C THR A 257 1.34 -18.74 12.19
N PRO A 258 1.10 -19.58 13.22
CA PRO A 258 2.11 -20.53 13.70
C PRO A 258 2.58 -21.54 12.64
N SER A 259 1.79 -21.78 11.59
CA SER A 259 2.05 -22.85 10.62
C SER A 259 1.95 -22.45 9.15
N SER A 260 1.60 -21.19 8.86
CA SER A 260 1.48 -20.68 7.49
C SER A 260 1.72 -19.18 7.42
N ALA A 261 1.80 -18.66 6.20
CA ALA A 261 1.70 -17.24 5.88
C ALA A 261 1.22 -17.09 4.44
N VAL A 262 0.78 -15.90 4.03
CA VAL A 262 0.38 -15.60 2.65
C VAL A 262 1.41 -14.69 2.01
N VAL A 263 1.91 -15.05 0.83
CA VAL A 263 2.74 -14.16 0.02
C VAL A 263 1.87 -13.55 -1.05
N SER A 264 1.69 -12.22 -1.02
CA SER A 264 0.88 -11.50 -2.00
C SER A 264 1.70 -10.54 -2.87
N PHE A 265 1.29 -10.35 -4.13
CA PHE A 265 1.92 -9.41 -5.07
C PHE A 265 1.05 -9.18 -6.31
N ASP A 266 1.40 -8.11 -7.04
CA ASP A 266 0.80 -7.78 -8.32
C ASP A 266 1.86 -7.76 -9.43
N THR A 267 1.46 -8.12 -10.65
CA THR A 267 2.31 -8.08 -11.86
C THR A 267 1.77 -7.11 -12.91
N ASP A 268 2.64 -6.68 -13.81
CA ASP A 268 2.29 -5.78 -14.92
C ASP A 268 1.54 -6.48 -16.07
N VAL A 269 1.60 -7.80 -16.13
CA VAL A 269 0.91 -8.68 -17.08
C VAL A 269 0.41 -9.93 -16.39
N ALA A 270 -0.52 -10.66 -17.01
CA ALA A 270 -0.98 -11.94 -16.48
C ALA A 270 0.19 -12.95 -16.39
N THR A 271 0.37 -13.53 -15.20
CA THR A 271 1.41 -14.51 -14.91
C THR A 271 0.87 -15.74 -14.22
N SER A 272 1.63 -16.83 -14.31
CA SER A 272 1.62 -17.89 -13.30
C SER A 272 2.80 -17.67 -12.36
N ALA A 273 2.69 -18.18 -11.13
CA ALA A 273 3.68 -17.91 -10.11
C ALA A 273 3.98 -19.10 -9.21
N ARG A 274 5.17 -19.06 -8.59
CA ARG A 274 5.67 -20.04 -7.62
C ARG A 274 6.39 -19.33 -6.49
N VAL A 275 6.11 -19.72 -5.25
CA VAL A 275 6.89 -19.33 -4.07
C VAL A 275 7.90 -20.43 -3.75
N LEU A 276 9.17 -20.05 -3.60
CA LEU A 276 10.21 -20.89 -3.03
C LEU A 276 10.36 -20.52 -1.56
N VAL A 277 10.24 -21.49 -0.65
CA VAL A 277 10.42 -21.28 0.81
C VAL A 277 11.62 -22.07 1.28
N VAL A 278 12.56 -21.40 1.95
CA VAL A 278 13.86 -21.94 2.36
C VAL A 278 14.02 -21.82 3.87
N ASP A 279 14.28 -22.93 4.53
CA ASP A 279 14.54 -22.97 5.97
C ASP A 279 16.01 -22.66 6.33
N ALA A 280 16.31 -22.63 7.63
CA ALA A 280 17.66 -22.37 8.11
C ALA A 280 18.68 -23.48 7.79
N GLY A 281 18.21 -24.70 7.50
CA GLY A 281 19.05 -25.82 7.03
C GLY A 281 19.32 -25.78 5.53
N GLY A 282 18.68 -24.86 4.80
CA GLY A 282 18.77 -24.73 3.35
C GLY A 282 17.81 -25.65 2.58
N ALA A 283 16.91 -26.36 3.25
CA ALA A 283 15.89 -27.15 2.58
C ALA A 283 14.87 -26.21 1.92
N MET A 284 14.53 -26.50 0.66
CA MET A 284 13.67 -25.65 -0.17
C MET A 284 12.39 -26.37 -0.57
N ARG A 285 11.25 -25.76 -0.25
CA ARG A 285 9.91 -26.16 -0.71
C ARG A 285 9.41 -25.22 -1.81
N ARG A 286 8.49 -25.72 -2.63
CA ARG A 286 7.87 -24.98 -3.73
C ARG A 286 6.37 -25.01 -3.54
N VAL A 287 5.73 -23.86 -3.69
CA VAL A 287 4.28 -23.72 -3.64
C VAL A 287 3.86 -22.98 -4.90
N ASP A 288 3.06 -23.62 -5.73
CA ASP A 288 2.55 -23.05 -6.97
C ASP A 288 1.27 -22.25 -6.71
N SER A 289 1.11 -21.14 -7.43
CA SER A 289 -0.13 -20.38 -7.44
C SER A 289 -1.23 -21.22 -8.09
N GLU A 290 -2.36 -21.37 -7.40
CA GLU A 290 -3.53 -22.06 -7.95
C GLU A 290 -4.23 -21.24 -9.04
N VAL A 291 -4.06 -19.91 -8.97
CA VAL A 291 -4.63 -18.96 -9.92
C VAL A 291 -3.54 -18.36 -10.81
N SER A 292 -3.93 -17.99 -12.02
CA SER A 292 -3.12 -17.16 -12.91
C SER A 292 -3.82 -15.83 -13.14
N GLY A 293 -3.04 -14.76 -13.27
CA GLY A 293 -3.58 -13.41 -13.38
C GLY A 293 -2.53 -12.36 -13.08
N THR A 294 -2.97 -11.13 -12.81
CA THR A 294 -2.08 -10.03 -12.41
C THR A 294 -1.98 -9.85 -10.90
N HIS A 295 -2.78 -10.58 -10.13
CA HIS A 295 -2.84 -10.53 -8.68
C HIS A 295 -2.71 -11.95 -8.15
N HIS A 296 -1.89 -12.12 -7.12
CA HIS A 296 -1.58 -13.42 -6.54
C HIS A 296 -1.60 -13.32 -5.01
N GLU A 297 -2.31 -14.25 -4.38
CA GLU A 297 -2.25 -14.55 -2.95
C GLU A 297 -1.88 -16.04 -2.84
N ILE A 298 -0.69 -16.36 -2.31
CA ILE A 298 -0.20 -17.74 -2.25
C ILE A 298 0.08 -18.12 -0.80
N GLU A 299 -0.75 -19.00 -0.23
CA GLU A 299 -0.54 -19.53 1.11
C GLU A 299 0.63 -20.52 1.13
N VAL A 300 1.61 -20.28 2.00
CA VAL A 300 2.73 -21.17 2.27
C VAL A 300 2.53 -21.88 3.61
N GLY A 301 2.00 -23.10 3.59
CA GLY A 301 1.73 -23.92 4.77
C GLY A 301 2.92 -24.75 5.27
N GLU A 302 2.67 -25.60 6.28
CA GLU A 302 3.62 -26.52 6.90
C GLU A 302 4.89 -25.82 7.43
N LEU A 303 4.71 -24.64 8.02
CA LEU A 303 5.78 -23.91 8.69
C LEU A 303 5.82 -24.29 10.18
N GLU A 304 6.98 -24.11 10.79
CA GLU A 304 7.16 -24.24 12.23
C GLU A 304 6.85 -22.89 12.90
N PRO A 305 6.33 -22.88 14.14
CA PRO A 305 6.05 -21.66 14.87
C PRO A 305 7.34 -20.93 15.26
N ASP A 306 7.25 -19.60 15.36
CA ASP A 306 8.35 -18.70 15.74
C ASP A 306 9.65 -18.86 14.90
N ARG A 307 9.48 -19.26 13.64
CA ARG A 307 10.59 -19.64 12.76
C ARG A 307 10.71 -18.67 11.58
N ALA A 308 11.94 -18.30 11.27
CA ALA A 308 12.24 -17.50 10.10
C ALA A 308 12.50 -18.39 8.88
N TYR A 309 11.86 -18.05 7.76
CA TYR A 309 12.08 -18.63 6.45
C TYR A 309 12.46 -17.54 5.47
N ARG A 310 13.32 -17.87 4.52
CA ARG A 310 13.53 -17.01 3.36
C ARG A 310 12.58 -17.44 2.26
N TYR A 311 11.95 -16.50 1.59
CA TYR A 311 11.11 -16.80 0.44
C TYR A 311 11.55 -16.05 -0.82
N TYR A 312 11.24 -16.62 -1.98
CA TYR A 312 11.40 -16.01 -3.30
C TYR A 312 10.15 -16.24 -4.11
N VAL A 313 9.80 -15.32 -4.99
CA VAL A 313 8.70 -15.50 -5.94
C VAL A 313 9.27 -15.59 -7.34
N ILE A 314 8.89 -16.62 -8.08
CA ILE A 314 9.13 -16.77 -9.52
C ILE A 314 7.81 -16.50 -10.23
N ILE A 315 7.86 -15.68 -11.29
CA ILE A 315 6.72 -15.38 -12.15
C ILE A 315 7.10 -15.68 -13.60
N GLY A 316 6.13 -16.15 -14.38
CA GLY A 316 6.27 -16.34 -15.82
C GLY A 316 5.04 -15.89 -16.58
N ASP A 317 5.25 -15.34 -17.76
CA ASP A 317 4.18 -14.90 -18.66
C ASP A 317 3.98 -15.87 -19.84
N ARG A 318 2.97 -15.57 -20.67
CA ARG A 318 2.65 -16.34 -21.89
C ARG A 318 3.77 -16.39 -22.94
N ARG A 319 4.78 -15.51 -22.84
CA ARG A 319 5.93 -15.48 -23.76
C ARG A 319 7.04 -16.41 -23.27
N ALA A 320 6.76 -17.18 -22.21
CA ALA A 320 7.73 -17.99 -21.47
C ALA A 320 8.87 -17.16 -20.86
N GLU A 321 8.67 -15.85 -20.67
CA GLU A 321 9.66 -15.00 -20.02
C GLU A 321 9.50 -15.09 -18.51
N ILE A 322 10.62 -15.35 -17.81
CA ILE A 322 10.63 -15.66 -16.38
C ILE A 322 11.37 -14.59 -15.61
N ALA A 323 10.74 -14.11 -14.55
CA ALA A 323 11.31 -13.17 -13.61
C ALA A 323 11.28 -13.72 -12.19
N SER A 324 11.98 -13.07 -11.25
CA SER A 324 11.84 -13.45 -9.84
C SER A 324 12.14 -12.29 -8.92
N SER A 325 11.57 -12.34 -7.72
CA SER A 325 11.88 -11.40 -6.67
C SER A 325 13.33 -11.56 -6.18
N ARG A 326 13.77 -10.58 -5.38
CA ARG A 326 15.08 -10.58 -4.70
C ARG A 326 15.16 -11.55 -3.52
N GLY A 327 13.99 -12.03 -3.10
CA GLY A 327 13.76 -12.77 -1.88
C GLY A 327 13.72 -11.90 -0.63
N ALA A 328 12.92 -12.32 0.33
CA ALA A 328 12.71 -11.65 1.61
C ALA A 328 12.49 -12.69 2.71
N VAL A 329 12.18 -12.27 3.93
CA VAL A 329 12.07 -13.15 5.10
C VAL A 329 10.67 -13.10 5.66
N VAL A 330 10.09 -14.26 5.91
CA VAL A 330 8.89 -14.39 6.75
C VAL A 330 9.28 -14.96 8.11
N ARG A 331 8.68 -14.46 9.18
CA ARG A 331 8.66 -15.12 10.48
C ARG A 331 7.24 -15.49 10.85
N THR A 332 7.01 -16.76 11.13
CA THR A 332 5.72 -17.26 11.61
C THR A 332 5.39 -16.75 13.00
N ALA A 333 4.09 -16.63 13.30
CA ALA A 333 3.66 -16.26 14.64
C ALA A 333 4.13 -17.29 15.67
N PRO A 334 4.43 -16.90 16.91
CA PRO A 334 4.82 -17.84 17.94
C PRO A 334 3.61 -18.67 18.39
N GLY A 335 3.83 -19.97 18.64
CA GLY A 335 2.81 -20.88 19.18
C GLY A 335 2.69 -20.86 20.71
N GLY A 336 3.34 -19.92 21.40
CA GLY A 336 3.43 -19.90 22.86
C GLY A 336 3.72 -18.51 23.44
N ASP A 337 4.23 -18.50 24.68
CA ASP A 337 4.31 -17.32 25.57
C ASP A 337 5.41 -16.29 25.24
N ARG A 338 5.90 -16.24 23.99
CA ARG A 338 6.92 -15.27 23.58
C ARG A 338 6.35 -13.84 23.69
N PRO A 339 7.10 -12.87 24.26
CA PRO A 339 6.73 -11.46 24.21
C PRO A 339 6.50 -11.01 22.75
N VAL A 340 5.40 -10.29 22.53
CA VAL A 340 5.03 -9.74 21.22
C VAL A 340 5.31 -8.24 21.20
N SER A 341 5.94 -7.77 20.13
CA SER A 341 6.26 -6.35 19.90
C SER A 341 5.66 -5.91 18.58
N PHE A 342 4.83 -4.88 18.58
CA PHE A 342 4.21 -4.37 17.36
C PHE A 342 4.14 -2.85 17.40
N VAL A 343 3.98 -2.25 16.22
CA VAL A 343 3.88 -0.79 16.04
C VAL A 343 2.49 -0.45 15.55
N VAL A 344 1.95 0.69 16.00
CA VAL A 344 0.66 1.22 15.54
C VAL A 344 0.92 2.57 14.89
N MET A 345 0.40 2.74 13.68
CA MET A 345 0.50 3.96 12.86
C MET A 345 -0.87 4.30 12.25
N SER A 346 -0.99 5.53 11.77
CA SER A 346 -2.16 6.06 11.06
C SER A 346 -1.72 7.34 10.32
N ASP A 347 -2.57 7.87 9.44
CA ASP A 347 -2.45 9.23 8.88
C ASP A 347 -1.14 9.49 8.11
N SER A 348 -0.90 8.70 7.06
CA SER A 348 0.26 8.89 6.17
C SER A 348 -0.03 9.71 4.91
N ARG A 349 -1.15 10.44 4.90
CA ARG A 349 -1.64 11.24 3.78
C ARG A 349 -0.61 12.25 3.29
N SER A 350 -0.79 12.79 2.09
CA SER A 350 0.12 13.80 1.54
C SER A 350 0.25 15.00 2.49
N GLY A 351 1.48 15.49 2.65
CA GLY A 351 1.78 16.74 3.34
C GLY A 351 1.65 17.97 2.44
N HIS A 352 1.90 19.15 3.02
CA HIS A 352 1.89 20.44 2.30
C HIS A 352 3.14 20.68 1.41
N GLY A 353 3.96 19.66 1.20
CA GLY A 353 5.23 19.75 0.49
C GLY A 353 5.18 19.43 -1.00
N VAL A 354 6.35 19.13 -1.54
CA VAL A 354 6.56 18.73 -2.95
C VAL A 354 7.21 17.36 -3.03
N GLY A 355 7.14 16.71 -4.19
CA GLY A 355 7.83 15.46 -4.45
C GLY A 355 7.38 14.34 -3.51
N GLU A 356 8.29 13.81 -2.70
CA GLU A 356 8.02 12.66 -1.82
C GLU A 356 7.04 12.99 -0.69
N GLN A 357 6.88 14.26 -0.32
CA GLN A 357 5.91 14.69 0.68
C GLN A 357 4.47 14.70 0.16
N ARG A 358 4.28 14.70 -1.17
CA ARG A 358 2.98 14.71 -1.85
C ARG A 358 2.95 13.62 -2.93
N PHE A 359 3.36 12.41 -2.53
CA PHE A 359 3.51 11.26 -3.40
C PHE A 359 2.16 10.56 -3.58
N ALA A 360 1.37 11.08 -4.53
CA ALA A 360 0.18 10.40 -5.04
C ALA A 360 -0.83 9.95 -3.96
N GLY A 361 -1.02 10.75 -2.92
CA GLY A 361 -1.92 10.41 -1.80
C GLY A 361 -1.20 10.22 -0.48
N THR A 362 0.12 10.02 -0.50
CA THR A 362 0.89 9.62 0.67
C THR A 362 2.11 10.52 0.85
N ASN A 363 2.48 10.79 2.10
CA ASN A 363 3.76 11.38 2.45
C ASN A 363 4.83 10.28 2.55
N MET A 364 5.40 9.94 1.40
CA MET A 364 6.38 8.88 1.25
C MET A 364 7.66 9.16 2.06
N GLU A 365 8.09 10.41 2.19
CA GLU A 365 9.29 10.76 2.96
C GLU A 365 9.14 10.37 4.44
N VAL A 366 8.05 10.83 5.08
CA VAL A 366 7.79 10.55 6.50
C VAL A 366 7.51 9.07 6.71
N LEU A 367 6.68 8.46 5.85
CA LEU A 367 6.32 7.05 5.99
C LEU A 367 7.55 6.14 5.89
N ARG A 368 8.45 6.38 4.93
CA ARG A 368 9.71 5.63 4.81
C ARG A 368 10.60 5.82 6.02
N ALA A 369 10.74 7.05 6.52
CA ALA A 369 11.54 7.32 7.70
C ALA A 369 11.01 6.60 8.97
N LEU A 370 9.69 6.48 9.10
CA LEU A 370 9.08 5.70 10.17
C LEU A 370 9.39 4.21 10.03
N PHE A 371 9.23 3.64 8.83
CA PHE A 371 9.53 2.22 8.61
C PHE A 371 11.03 1.89 8.72
N ASP A 372 11.92 2.78 8.29
CA ASP A 372 13.37 2.65 8.55
C ASP A 372 13.63 2.52 10.05
N ARG A 373 12.96 3.32 10.88
CA ARG A 373 13.10 3.23 12.34
C ARG A 373 12.51 1.94 12.92
N ILE A 374 11.45 1.41 12.32
CA ILE A 374 10.83 0.13 12.72
C ILE A 374 11.75 -1.04 12.40
N ASP A 375 12.46 -1.00 11.26
CA ASP A 375 13.41 -2.03 10.82
C ASP A 375 14.59 -2.19 11.80
N ASP A 376 14.96 -1.11 12.49
CA ASP A 376 15.99 -1.12 13.54
C ASP A 376 15.53 -1.75 14.87
N GLU A 377 14.26 -2.09 15.02
CA GLU A 377 13.66 -2.63 16.25
C GLU A 377 13.12 -4.06 16.04
N PRO A 378 13.12 -4.92 17.08
CA PRO A 378 12.52 -6.25 16.98
C PRO A 378 10.99 -6.15 16.96
N THR A 379 10.43 -5.84 15.78
CA THR A 379 8.99 -5.72 15.53
C THR A 379 8.45 -7.00 14.89
N ASP A 380 7.32 -7.50 15.38
CA ASP A 380 6.66 -8.73 14.92
C ASP A 380 5.64 -8.46 13.79
N PHE A 381 4.90 -7.35 13.91
CA PHE A 381 3.97 -6.83 12.89
C PHE A 381 3.72 -5.34 13.11
N ALA A 382 3.12 -4.68 12.13
CA ALA A 382 2.61 -3.32 12.23
C ALA A 382 1.09 -3.28 12.04
N ILE A 383 0.45 -2.31 12.67
CA ILE A 383 -0.95 -1.95 12.46
C ILE A 383 -0.98 -0.57 11.82
N PHE A 384 -1.78 -0.40 10.78
CA PHE A 384 -2.03 0.89 10.15
C PHE A 384 -3.53 1.20 10.21
N ALA A 385 -3.95 2.06 11.13
CA ALA A 385 -5.35 2.16 11.57
C ALA A 385 -6.29 2.95 10.63
N GLY A 386 -5.78 3.50 9.53
CA GLY A 386 -6.56 4.27 8.56
C GLY A 386 -5.79 5.48 8.03
N ASP A 387 -6.38 6.17 7.06
CA ASP A 387 -5.82 7.35 6.41
C ASP A 387 -4.45 7.09 5.77
N GLN A 388 -4.37 6.01 5.00
CA GLN A 388 -3.21 5.71 4.16
C GLN A 388 -3.03 6.78 3.07
N ILE A 389 -4.14 7.31 2.55
CA ILE A 389 -4.21 8.08 1.29
C ILE A 389 -4.95 9.43 1.44
N ASP A 390 -4.85 10.34 0.47
CA ASP A 390 -5.55 11.63 0.56
C ASP A 390 -7.06 11.48 0.46
N GLY A 391 -7.58 10.46 -0.22
CA GLY A 391 -8.96 10.07 -0.06
C GLY A 391 -10.01 11.05 -0.58
N PHE A 392 -11.26 10.81 -0.17
CA PHE A 392 -12.45 11.55 -0.63
C PHE A 392 -12.52 11.65 -2.16
N GLN A 393 -12.13 10.58 -2.85
CA GLN A 393 -12.04 10.57 -4.30
C GLN A 393 -13.43 10.53 -4.92
N THR A 394 -13.59 11.18 -6.07
CA THR A 394 -14.85 11.12 -6.83
C THR A 394 -14.84 10.09 -7.97
N SER A 395 -13.73 9.37 -8.11
CA SER A 395 -13.56 8.29 -9.08
C SER A 395 -12.86 7.11 -8.41
N MET A 396 -13.30 5.90 -8.75
CA MET A 396 -12.69 4.67 -8.25
C MET A 396 -11.24 4.48 -8.76
N PRO A 397 -10.91 4.79 -10.03
CA PRO A 397 -9.53 4.64 -10.51
C PRO A 397 -8.52 5.56 -9.78
N SER A 398 -8.92 6.76 -9.36
CA SER A 398 -8.06 7.63 -8.55
C SER A 398 -7.84 7.03 -7.16
N PHE A 399 -8.86 6.43 -6.57
CA PHE A 399 -8.79 5.75 -5.27
C PHE A 399 -7.83 4.55 -5.30
N ASP A 400 -8.02 3.64 -6.26
CA ASP A 400 -7.14 2.47 -6.47
C ASP A 400 -5.68 2.91 -6.71
N TYR A 401 -5.48 4.02 -7.43
CA TYR A 401 -4.15 4.55 -7.69
C TYR A 401 -3.43 4.98 -6.40
N GLU A 402 -4.12 5.65 -5.48
CA GLU A 402 -3.52 6.06 -4.20
C GLU A 402 -3.16 4.85 -3.33
N LEU A 403 -4.08 3.88 -3.19
CA LEU A 403 -3.82 2.67 -2.40
C LEU A 403 -2.61 1.89 -2.94
N ARG A 404 -2.48 1.78 -4.27
CA ARG A 404 -1.29 1.16 -4.89
C ARG A 404 -0.01 1.97 -4.65
N GLN A 405 -0.06 3.31 -4.62
CA GLN A 405 1.13 4.11 -4.33
C GLN A 405 1.54 3.99 -2.86
N TRP A 406 0.58 3.89 -1.94
CA TRP A 406 0.87 3.58 -0.55
C TRP A 406 1.53 2.20 -0.41
N ARG A 407 0.97 1.16 -1.05
CA ARG A 407 1.58 -0.19 -1.09
C ARG A 407 3.00 -0.16 -1.66
N ARG A 408 3.24 0.55 -2.78
CA ARG A 408 4.59 0.73 -3.35
C ARG A 408 5.55 1.46 -2.41
N THR A 409 5.03 2.32 -1.55
CA THR A 409 5.83 3.02 -0.55
C THR A 409 6.32 2.06 0.53
N VAL A 410 5.44 1.21 1.06
CA VAL A 410 5.74 0.32 2.20
C VAL A 410 6.28 -1.05 1.82
N GLN A 411 6.11 -1.49 0.56
CA GLN A 411 6.53 -2.83 0.09
C GLN A 411 7.99 -3.22 0.42
N PRO A 412 9.00 -2.32 0.51
CA PRO A 412 10.35 -2.72 0.94
C PRO A 412 10.39 -3.38 2.31
N TRP A 413 9.55 -2.90 3.24
CA TRP A 413 9.45 -3.43 4.60
C TRP A 413 8.35 -4.49 4.70
N ALA A 414 7.23 -4.30 4.00
CA ALA A 414 6.14 -5.27 3.97
C ALA A 414 6.57 -6.63 3.38
N ALA A 415 7.68 -6.69 2.65
CA ALA A 415 8.34 -7.93 2.25
C ALA A 415 8.84 -8.79 3.44
N SER A 416 8.94 -8.24 4.65
CA SER A 416 9.39 -9.01 5.83
C SER A 416 8.71 -8.63 7.15
N LEU A 417 7.89 -7.59 7.14
CA LEU A 417 7.09 -7.14 8.27
C LEU A 417 5.61 -7.15 7.85
N PRO A 418 4.78 -8.05 8.39
CA PRO A 418 3.34 -8.01 8.15
C PRO A 418 2.76 -6.68 8.60
N ILE A 419 1.90 -6.09 7.77
CA ILE A 419 1.17 -4.86 8.08
C ILE A 419 -0.32 -5.21 8.05
N TYR A 420 -1.05 -4.80 9.07
CA TYR A 420 -2.50 -4.99 9.18
C TYR A 420 -3.18 -3.63 9.00
N GLU A 421 -3.84 -3.45 7.86
CA GLU A 421 -4.45 -2.18 7.49
C GLU A 421 -5.92 -2.09 7.91
N GLY A 422 -6.33 -0.90 8.37
CA GLY A 422 -7.71 -0.50 8.59
C GLY A 422 -8.11 0.65 7.65
N MET A 423 -9.41 0.92 7.57
CA MET A 423 -9.94 2.06 6.82
C MET A 423 -10.23 3.24 7.74
N GLY A 424 -9.76 4.42 7.33
CA GLY A 424 -10.07 5.71 7.91
C GLY A 424 -11.12 6.48 7.13
N ASN A 425 -11.31 7.75 7.51
CA ASN A 425 -12.26 8.65 6.85
C ASN A 425 -11.73 9.09 5.47
N HIS A 426 -10.46 8.88 5.17
CA HIS A 426 -9.89 9.10 3.85
C HIS A 426 -9.95 7.88 2.92
N GLU A 427 -10.25 6.67 3.41
CA GLU A 427 -10.45 5.51 2.53
C GLU A 427 -11.87 5.49 1.91
N GLN A 428 -12.32 6.63 1.40
CA GLN A 428 -13.68 6.86 0.91
C GLN A 428 -13.71 7.27 -0.56
N VAL A 429 -14.72 6.74 -1.26
CA VAL A 429 -15.12 7.20 -2.60
C VAL A 429 -16.52 7.79 -2.54
N ILE A 430 -16.65 9.03 -2.98
CA ILE A 430 -17.83 9.87 -2.72
C ILE A 430 -18.46 10.46 -3.98
N GLU A 431 -19.74 10.77 -3.87
CA GLU A 431 -20.42 11.79 -4.67
C GLU A 431 -20.26 13.14 -3.97
N ALA A 432 -19.55 14.08 -4.61
CA ALA A 432 -19.38 15.44 -4.11
C ALA A 432 -20.38 16.41 -4.75
N HIS A 433 -21.15 17.15 -3.94
CA HIS A 433 -22.15 18.11 -4.41
C HIS A 433 -21.93 19.51 -3.82
N GLN A 434 -22.13 20.55 -4.62
CA GLN A 434 -22.17 21.91 -4.07
C GLN A 434 -23.35 22.06 -3.08
N PRO A 435 -23.23 22.92 -2.06
CA PRO A 435 -22.05 23.70 -1.68
C PRO A 435 -21.13 22.95 -0.70
N GLY A 436 -21.13 21.61 -0.64
CA GLY A 436 -20.26 20.85 0.27
C GLY A 436 -20.79 19.52 0.80
N TRP A 437 -21.60 18.78 0.04
CA TRP A 437 -22.08 17.47 0.48
C TRP A 437 -21.16 16.35 -0.02
N ALA A 438 -20.97 15.34 0.83
CA ALA A 438 -20.27 14.10 0.53
C ALA A 438 -21.22 12.95 0.82
N LEU A 439 -21.49 12.13 -0.19
CA LEU A 439 -22.35 10.95 -0.08
C LEU A 439 -21.57 9.73 -0.55
N PRO A 440 -21.84 8.51 -0.03
CA PRO A 440 -21.22 7.31 -0.59
C PRO A 440 -21.51 7.19 -2.09
N LEU A 441 -20.46 6.97 -2.89
CA LEU A 441 -20.60 6.84 -4.34
C LEU A 441 -21.52 5.66 -4.68
N ARG A 442 -22.59 5.92 -5.45
CA ARG A 442 -23.38 4.86 -6.11
C ARG A 442 -22.61 4.32 -7.31
N ALA A 443 -21.83 3.28 -7.06
CA ALA A 443 -21.15 2.49 -8.07
C ALA A 443 -21.41 1.00 -7.80
N GLU A 444 -21.19 0.19 -8.84
CA GLU A 444 -21.22 -1.28 -8.70
C GLU A 444 -20.16 -1.75 -7.70
N ARG A 445 -18.97 -1.13 -7.77
CA ARG A 445 -17.84 -1.36 -6.85
C ARG A 445 -17.78 -0.27 -5.78
N ARG A 446 -17.71 -0.64 -4.50
CA ARG A 446 -17.63 0.26 -3.33
C ARG A 446 -16.18 0.47 -2.87
N ALA A 447 -15.96 1.48 -2.02
CA ALA A 447 -14.63 1.79 -1.50
C ALA A 447 -14.09 0.63 -0.64
N GLU A 448 -14.97 0.00 0.15
CA GLU A 448 -14.68 -1.15 1.00
C GLU A 448 -14.28 -2.39 0.20
N GLU A 449 -14.92 -2.61 -0.96
CA GLU A 449 -14.58 -3.70 -1.89
C GLU A 449 -13.25 -3.42 -2.58
N SER A 450 -13.03 -2.18 -3.04
CA SER A 450 -11.75 -1.77 -3.60
C SER A 450 -10.61 -1.90 -2.58
N PHE A 451 -10.83 -1.54 -1.32
CA PHE A 451 -9.85 -1.71 -0.25
C PHE A 451 -9.47 -3.19 -0.07
N ALA A 452 -10.47 -4.08 -0.02
CA ALA A 452 -10.25 -5.53 0.07
C ALA A 452 -9.48 -6.12 -1.13
N GLU A 453 -9.58 -5.51 -2.31
CA GLU A 453 -8.78 -5.93 -3.48
C GLU A 453 -7.30 -5.48 -3.40
N HIS A 454 -6.96 -4.54 -2.53
CA HIS A 454 -5.61 -4.01 -2.39
C HIS A 454 -4.84 -4.62 -1.22
N PHE A 455 -5.52 -5.08 -0.18
CA PHE A 455 -4.90 -5.56 1.06
C PHE A 455 -5.35 -6.98 1.38
N VAL A 456 -4.42 -7.78 1.90
CA VAL A 456 -4.67 -9.18 2.26
C VAL A 456 -4.80 -9.27 3.78
N ASN A 457 -6.04 -9.14 4.25
CA ASN A 457 -6.39 -9.14 5.67
C ASN A 457 -7.24 -10.38 6.00
N PRO A 458 -7.45 -10.72 7.29
CA PRO A 458 -8.34 -11.81 7.63
C PRO A 458 -9.78 -11.53 7.16
N ARG A 459 -10.48 -12.57 6.70
CA ARG A 459 -11.84 -12.50 6.15
C ARG A 459 -12.93 -12.91 7.15
N ASN A 460 -12.64 -12.81 8.44
CA ASN A 460 -13.46 -13.33 9.55
C ASN A 460 -14.40 -12.28 10.19
N GLY A 461 -14.54 -11.11 9.58
CA GLY A 461 -15.47 -10.05 10.00
C GLY A 461 -16.95 -10.44 9.88
N PRO A 462 -17.85 -9.55 10.34
CA PRO A 462 -19.30 -9.76 10.21
C PRO A 462 -19.75 -9.65 8.75
N LYS A 463 -20.99 -10.11 8.48
CA LYS A 463 -21.71 -9.74 7.26
C LYS A 463 -22.54 -8.49 7.52
N PRO A 464 -22.69 -7.57 6.54
CA PRO A 464 -23.60 -6.45 6.67
C PRO A 464 -25.04 -6.94 6.87
N ARG A 465 -25.81 -6.27 7.74
CA ARG A 465 -27.24 -6.63 7.94
C ARG A 465 -28.11 -6.24 6.75
N ARG A 466 -27.74 -5.18 6.03
CA ARG A 466 -28.47 -4.71 4.85
C ARG A 466 -27.83 -5.28 3.58
N PRO A 467 -28.61 -5.82 2.63
CA PRO A 467 -28.08 -6.35 1.37
C PRO A 467 -27.40 -5.30 0.47
N ASP A 468 -27.74 -4.01 0.63
CA ASP A 468 -27.22 -2.91 -0.17
C ASP A 468 -26.02 -2.18 0.47
N ALA A 469 -25.65 -2.57 1.69
CA ALA A 469 -24.50 -1.98 2.37
C ALA A 469 -23.20 -2.62 1.89
N PRO A 470 -22.07 -1.89 1.90
CA PRO A 470 -20.77 -2.44 1.53
C PRO A 470 -20.35 -3.69 2.33
N THR A 471 -19.31 -4.37 1.88
CA THR A 471 -18.77 -5.53 2.62
C THR A 471 -17.87 -5.09 3.78
N PHE A 472 -17.78 -5.94 4.82
CA PHE A 472 -16.76 -5.83 5.87
C PHE A 472 -15.49 -6.66 5.58
N MET A 473 -15.43 -7.29 4.40
CA MET A 473 -14.29 -8.10 3.97
C MET A 473 -12.99 -7.29 4.05
N GLU A 474 -12.00 -7.79 4.77
CA GLU A 474 -10.63 -7.24 4.83
C GLU A 474 -10.52 -5.81 5.37
N ASN A 475 -11.62 -5.23 5.86
CA ASN A 475 -11.67 -3.93 6.52
C ASN A 475 -12.27 -3.97 7.94
N THR A 476 -12.82 -5.12 8.36
CA THR A 476 -13.13 -5.46 9.75
C THR A 476 -12.81 -6.93 9.96
N TYR A 477 -11.94 -7.22 10.91
CA TYR A 477 -11.35 -8.55 11.05
C TYR A 477 -10.64 -8.70 12.38
N SER A 478 -10.23 -9.93 12.70
CA SER A 478 -9.37 -10.20 13.85
C SER A 478 -8.33 -11.27 13.55
N PHE A 479 -7.23 -11.27 14.33
CA PHE A 479 -6.20 -12.30 14.23
C PHE A 479 -5.53 -12.54 15.59
N ASP A 480 -4.92 -13.72 15.72
CA ASP A 480 -4.11 -14.10 16.87
C ASP A 480 -2.63 -14.04 16.45
N TYR A 481 -1.77 -13.46 17.31
CA TYR A 481 -0.31 -13.49 17.16
C TYR A 481 0.33 -13.79 18.52
N GLY A 482 0.75 -15.04 18.74
CA GLY A 482 1.17 -15.49 20.06
C GLY A 482 0.05 -15.40 21.08
N THR A 483 0.31 -14.73 22.21
CA THR A 483 -0.69 -14.53 23.27
C THR A 483 -1.49 -13.24 23.14
N VAL A 484 -1.43 -12.62 21.96
CA VAL A 484 -2.15 -11.40 21.61
C VAL A 484 -3.25 -11.73 20.62
N HIS A 485 -4.44 -11.22 20.88
CA HIS A 485 -5.52 -11.15 19.91
C HIS A 485 -5.77 -9.69 19.54
N VAL A 486 -5.90 -9.42 18.25
CA VAL A 486 -6.10 -8.08 17.71
C VAL A 486 -7.36 -8.08 16.85
N ALA A 487 -8.25 -7.12 17.09
CA ALA A 487 -9.41 -6.84 16.26
C ALA A 487 -9.28 -5.46 15.59
N SER A 488 -9.50 -5.41 14.29
CA SER A 488 -9.65 -4.21 13.47
C SER A 488 -11.14 -3.97 13.22
N ILE A 489 -11.64 -2.77 13.55
CA ILE A 489 -13.00 -2.37 13.21
C ILE A 489 -13.00 -1.07 12.40
N THR A 490 -13.89 -0.99 11.41
CA THR A 490 -14.11 0.25 10.66
C THR A 490 -15.03 1.21 11.44
N SER A 491 -14.54 2.42 11.69
CA SER A 491 -15.32 3.53 12.28
C SER A 491 -15.77 4.55 11.23
N ASN A 492 -15.43 4.33 9.96
CA ASN A 492 -15.70 5.22 8.84
C ASN A 492 -16.44 4.50 7.72
N TYR A 493 -17.27 3.54 8.10
CA TYR A 493 -18.01 2.71 7.17
C TYR A 493 -19.10 3.48 6.44
N TRP A 494 -19.10 3.39 5.11
CA TRP A 494 -20.16 3.96 4.27
C TRP A 494 -20.42 5.45 4.56
N PHE A 495 -19.37 6.28 4.59
CA PHE A 495 -19.41 7.64 5.12
C PHE A 495 -20.37 8.62 4.42
N ARG A 496 -21.03 9.47 5.21
CA ARG A 496 -21.82 10.63 4.77
C ARG A 496 -21.49 11.87 5.60
N SER A 497 -21.33 13.03 4.94
CA SER A 497 -21.17 14.32 5.65
C SER A 497 -22.49 14.89 6.18
N HIS A 498 -22.45 15.76 7.21
CA HIS A 498 -23.63 16.48 7.75
C HIS A 498 -24.82 15.59 8.17
N ASP A 499 -24.57 14.36 8.62
CA ASP A 499 -25.59 13.38 8.97
C ASP A 499 -26.61 13.86 10.03
N ALA A 500 -26.26 14.86 10.84
CA ALA A 500 -27.15 15.47 11.84
C ALA A 500 -28.32 16.28 11.23
N LEU A 501 -28.28 16.59 9.93
CA LEU A 501 -29.34 17.34 9.26
C LEU A 501 -30.54 16.42 8.96
N LYS A 502 -31.70 16.74 9.54
CA LYS A 502 -32.94 15.94 9.38
C LYS A 502 -33.45 15.89 7.93
N ASP A 503 -33.18 16.93 7.15
CA ASP A 503 -33.55 17.08 5.75
C ASP A 503 -32.39 16.77 4.80
N HIS A 504 -31.39 15.99 5.25
CA HIS A 504 -30.28 15.59 4.40
C HIS A 504 -30.82 14.90 3.14
N PRO A 505 -30.42 15.32 1.92
CA PRO A 505 -30.92 14.78 0.65
C PRO A 505 -30.64 13.28 0.41
N ALA A 506 -29.97 12.61 1.34
CA ALA A 506 -29.71 11.17 1.34
C ALA A 506 -29.60 10.66 2.78
N GLY A 507 -30.51 11.11 3.66
CA GLY A 507 -30.57 10.74 5.08
C GLY A 507 -30.66 9.21 5.34
N ASP A 508 -31.06 8.44 4.33
CA ASP A 508 -31.16 6.99 4.32
C ASP A 508 -29.89 6.25 3.85
N ARG A 509 -28.88 6.98 3.36
CA ARG A 509 -27.65 6.44 2.79
C ARG A 509 -26.43 6.85 3.60
N GLY A 510 -25.68 5.87 4.09
CA GLY A 510 -24.40 6.08 4.77
C GLY A 510 -24.48 6.51 6.24
N HIS A 511 -23.32 6.58 6.88
CA HIS A 511 -23.16 6.81 8.32
C HIS A 511 -22.27 8.01 8.63
N ARG A 512 -22.35 8.50 9.87
CA ARG A 512 -21.45 9.53 10.39
C ARG A 512 -20.03 8.96 10.55
N GLU A 513 -19.02 9.79 10.36
CA GLU A 513 -17.66 9.57 10.87
C GLU A 513 -17.70 9.16 12.36
N GLY A 514 -16.98 8.10 12.71
CA GLY A 514 -16.94 7.52 14.06
C GLY A 514 -18.06 6.53 14.38
N TRP A 515 -18.99 6.30 13.44
CA TRP A 515 -20.09 5.36 13.65
C TRP A 515 -19.62 3.92 13.46
N VAL A 516 -19.93 3.06 14.44
CA VAL A 516 -19.72 1.61 14.35
C VAL A 516 -21.09 0.91 14.29
N PRO A 517 -21.40 0.19 13.20
CA PRO A 517 -22.67 -0.54 13.07
C PRO A 517 -22.86 -1.60 14.16
N THR A 518 -24.11 -1.85 14.55
CA THR A 518 -24.43 -2.82 15.62
C THR A 518 -23.94 -4.24 15.30
N GLU A 519 -24.01 -4.67 14.04
CA GLU A 519 -23.46 -5.97 13.63
C GLU A 519 -21.95 -6.11 13.84
N VAL A 520 -21.20 -5.01 13.78
CA VAL A 520 -19.77 -4.99 14.08
C VAL A 520 -19.55 -5.09 15.59
N LEU A 521 -20.34 -4.38 16.40
CA LEU A 521 -20.29 -4.49 17.86
C LEU A 521 -20.66 -5.90 18.35
N ASP A 522 -21.75 -6.47 17.84
CA ASP A 522 -22.19 -7.84 18.17
C ASP A 522 -21.17 -8.90 17.73
N TRP A 523 -20.44 -8.65 16.65
CA TRP A 523 -19.34 -9.51 16.21
C TRP A 523 -18.14 -9.35 17.12
N LEU A 524 -17.74 -8.12 17.45
CA LEU A 524 -16.60 -7.83 18.30
C LEU A 524 -16.78 -8.44 19.70
N ASP A 525 -17.97 -8.33 20.29
CA ASP A 525 -18.26 -8.94 21.60
C ASP A 525 -18.04 -10.46 21.58
N ARG A 526 -18.49 -11.13 20.51
CA ARG A 526 -18.32 -12.58 20.33
C ARG A 526 -16.86 -12.94 20.09
N ASP A 527 -16.19 -12.22 19.19
CA ASP A 527 -14.80 -12.43 18.82
C ASP A 527 -13.86 -12.29 20.04
N LEU A 528 -14.02 -11.22 20.83
CA LEU A 528 -13.26 -11.00 22.06
C LEU A 528 -13.60 -12.03 23.16
N ALA A 529 -14.85 -12.49 23.25
CA ALA A 529 -15.20 -13.56 24.18
C ALA A 529 -14.55 -14.89 23.78
N ASP A 530 -14.54 -15.21 22.49
CA ASP A 530 -13.94 -16.43 21.97
C ASP A 530 -12.40 -16.40 22.06
N ALA A 531 -11.77 -15.24 21.85
CA ALA A 531 -10.34 -15.05 22.10
C ALA A 531 -9.96 -15.36 23.55
N ARG A 532 -10.74 -14.88 24.53
CA ARG A 532 -10.55 -15.22 25.96
C ARG A 532 -10.68 -16.71 26.21
N LYS A 533 -11.66 -17.37 25.60
CA LYS A 533 -11.84 -18.84 25.71
C LYS A 533 -10.66 -19.61 25.12
N ARG A 534 -10.03 -19.09 24.05
CA ARG A 534 -8.79 -19.64 23.47
C ARG A 534 -7.55 -19.39 24.34
N GLY A 535 -7.67 -18.65 25.44
CA GLY A 535 -6.56 -18.35 26.35
C GLY A 535 -5.74 -17.12 25.97
N GLN A 536 -6.24 -16.28 25.05
CA GLN A 536 -5.56 -15.03 24.67
C GLN A 536 -5.49 -14.09 25.87
N ARG A 537 -4.29 -13.62 26.21
CA ARG A 537 -4.02 -12.86 27.43
C ARG A 537 -4.19 -11.36 27.23
N HIS A 538 -3.89 -10.89 26.03
CA HIS A 538 -3.95 -9.48 25.66
C HIS A 538 -4.88 -9.34 24.47
N LEU A 539 -5.88 -8.49 24.62
CA LEU A 539 -6.84 -8.17 23.57
C LEU A 539 -6.66 -6.71 23.20
N PHE A 540 -6.46 -6.43 21.92
CA PHE A 540 -6.39 -5.07 21.40
C PHE A 540 -7.49 -4.88 20.37
N VAL A 541 -8.13 -3.71 20.41
CA VAL A 541 -9.04 -3.27 19.37
C VAL A 541 -8.44 -2.00 18.78
N PHE A 542 -8.31 -1.95 17.47
CA PHE A 542 -7.91 -0.75 16.77
C PHE A 542 -8.97 -0.33 15.76
N THR A 543 -9.04 0.97 15.56
CA THR A 543 -9.95 1.65 14.65
C THR A 543 -9.38 3.03 14.37
N HIS A 544 -9.90 3.70 13.33
CA HIS A 544 -9.40 5.01 12.94
C HIS A 544 -9.85 6.11 13.90
N GLU A 545 -11.15 6.21 14.13
CA GLU A 545 -11.68 7.27 14.99
C GLU A 545 -11.47 6.94 16.47
N PRO A 546 -10.89 7.85 17.25
CA PRO A 546 -10.70 7.59 18.67
C PRO A 546 -12.05 7.50 19.40
N ALA A 547 -12.20 6.48 20.25
CA ALA A 547 -13.35 6.33 21.15
C ALA A 547 -13.45 7.47 22.17
N PHE A 548 -12.28 8.00 22.58
CA PHE A 548 -12.14 9.09 23.53
C PHE A 548 -11.30 10.22 22.91
N PRO A 549 -11.85 10.95 21.92
CA PRO A 549 -11.10 11.99 21.23
C PRO A 549 -10.67 13.10 22.19
N ASN A 550 -9.47 13.62 21.98
CA ASN A 550 -9.01 14.87 22.59
C ASN A 550 -8.77 15.93 21.50
N GLY A 551 -8.79 17.21 21.89
CA GLY A 551 -8.48 18.31 20.97
C GLY A 551 -9.47 18.46 19.81
N GLY A 552 -8.93 18.63 18.59
CA GLY A 552 -9.69 19.01 17.39
C GLY A 552 -10.76 18.02 16.94
N HIS A 553 -10.64 16.75 17.36
CA HIS A 553 -11.53 15.66 16.96
C HIS A 553 -12.65 15.36 17.94
N ALA A 554 -12.84 16.21 18.97
CA ALA A 554 -13.91 16.01 19.95
C ALA A 554 -15.33 16.03 19.34
N LYS A 555 -15.48 16.52 18.11
CA LYS A 555 -16.76 16.75 17.42
C LYS A 555 -17.11 15.67 16.39
N ASP A 556 -16.13 15.00 15.82
CA ASP A 556 -16.24 14.12 14.64
C ASP A 556 -15.73 12.70 14.91
N GLY A 557 -14.86 12.49 15.91
CA GLY A 557 -14.59 11.15 16.45
C GLY A 557 -15.78 10.55 17.21
N MET A 558 -15.65 9.33 17.74
CA MET A 558 -16.76 8.50 18.25
C MET A 558 -17.51 9.03 19.51
N TYR A 559 -17.17 10.23 19.99
CA TYR A 559 -17.82 10.88 21.14
C TYR A 559 -18.81 11.99 20.75
N TRP A 560 -18.60 12.66 19.61
CA TRP A 560 -19.45 13.76 19.10
C TRP A 560 -19.88 14.78 20.18
N HIS A 561 -18.89 15.32 20.91
CA HIS A 561 -19.05 16.23 22.04
C HIS A 561 -19.90 15.71 23.21
N GLY A 562 -20.18 14.41 23.28
CA GLY A 562 -21.10 13.85 24.26
C GLY A 562 -22.52 14.39 24.08
N LYS A 563 -22.92 14.72 22.85
CA LYS A 563 -24.25 15.26 22.54
C LYS A 563 -25.21 14.21 21.98
N GLU A 564 -24.70 13.04 21.59
CA GLU A 564 -25.49 11.98 20.98
C GLU A 564 -26.12 11.09 22.06
N PRO A 565 -27.46 11.11 22.25
CA PRO A 565 -28.10 10.44 23.38
C PRO A 565 -27.87 8.92 23.41
N HIS A 566 -27.82 8.26 22.25
CA HIS A 566 -27.58 6.83 22.18
C HIS A 566 -26.14 6.47 22.56
N VAL A 567 -25.16 7.34 22.29
CA VAL A 567 -23.74 7.16 22.67
C VAL A 567 -23.57 7.34 24.16
N LEU A 568 -24.21 8.36 24.73
CA LEU A 568 -24.26 8.55 26.17
C LEU A 568 -24.89 7.34 26.86
N ALA A 569 -25.98 6.81 26.31
CA ALA A 569 -26.63 5.61 26.82
C ALA A 569 -25.76 4.33 26.69
N MET A 570 -24.86 4.25 25.70
CA MET A 570 -23.91 3.13 25.57
C MET A 570 -22.72 3.28 26.51
N ARG A 571 -22.22 4.50 26.77
CA ARG A 571 -21.15 4.77 27.74
C ARG A 571 -21.56 4.40 29.16
N ASP A 572 -22.82 4.62 29.50
CA ASP A 572 -23.35 4.44 30.86
C ASP A 572 -23.86 3.00 31.13
N ARG A 573 -23.67 2.07 30.17
CA ARG A 573 -23.88 0.62 30.33
C ARG A 573 -22.59 -0.06 30.74
#